data_AF-A0A2H3J0N6-F1
#
_entry.id   AF-A0A2H3J0N6-F1
#
_cell.length_a   1.000
_cell.length_b   1.000
_cell.length_c   1.000
_cell.angle_alpha   90.00
_cell.angle_beta   90.00
_cell.angle_gamma   90.00
#
_symmetry.space_group_name_H-M   'P 1'
#
loop_
_entity.id
_entity.type
_entity.pdbx_description
1 polymer ?
#
loop_
_entity_poly.entity_id
_entity_poly.type
_entity_poly.pdbx_seq_one_letter_code
_entity_poly.pdbx_strand_id
1 'polypeptide(L)'
;MAPIVSSATAAHKTRTRQVRSQPKAIYSIIGDGVASYRKVPRDRARAAAKRRTMTAVSTFVTHSHASTEVTFDVTGKAPPPPCDAGLPESERTRIAIRLPRQLQRPHKRVLTNTKVVQIDSTLGKVPIEYVQDKLAELGPTMARVVAHSAIDAAITADTVVPRRVRVRLGDISAEPPTHVFAVHERTPAARRSTVSLVPTHDIVWAANSATLPELGRPRRAPPPALAPGSEITLPVVPVRVADVPAFPTFMEYVYNKRADLLLARLLPDTAPDAAAQTAPRAIVAYAEQLAATCPVPALLHQVRVVRGVWANAAAFGVYDAGLWAALDLAWEIILHALAFATGTSLDEMDSVRLAEEDDMTSTPPPPRHRRRRNEPAGAPALGQ
;
A
#
# COMPACT_ATOMS: atom_id res chain seq x y z
N MET A 1 -68.02 -8.92 -35.19
CA MET A 1 -67.21 -9.49 -36.28
C MET A 1 -66.07 -8.53 -36.57
N ALA A 2 -64.85 -8.88 -36.17
CA ALA A 2 -63.65 -8.05 -36.24
C ALA A 2 -62.55 -8.79 -37.00
N PRO A 3 -61.65 -8.10 -37.72
CA PRO A 3 -60.69 -8.74 -38.62
C PRO A 3 -59.36 -9.11 -37.93
N ILE A 4 -58.73 -10.10 -38.54
CA ILE A 4 -57.46 -10.74 -38.22
C ILE A 4 -56.31 -9.88 -38.76
N VAL A 5 -55.29 -9.61 -37.93
CA VAL A 5 -53.98 -9.13 -38.39
C VAL A 5 -52.89 -10.03 -37.83
N SER A 6 -52.17 -10.66 -38.77
CA SER A 6 -51.05 -11.58 -38.56
C SER A 6 -49.75 -10.78 -38.38
N SER A 7 -48.95 -11.13 -37.36
CA SER A 7 -47.63 -10.57 -37.11
C SER A 7 -46.59 -11.69 -37.19
N ALA A 8 -45.73 -11.60 -38.21
CA ALA A 8 -44.62 -12.51 -38.45
C ALA A 8 -43.40 -12.09 -37.61
N THR A 9 -42.86 -13.02 -36.82
CA THR A 9 -41.65 -12.84 -36.01
C THR A 9 -40.43 -13.34 -36.79
N ALA A 10 -39.53 -12.42 -37.18
CA ALA A 10 -38.26 -12.75 -37.82
C ALA A 10 -37.19 -13.07 -36.76
N ALA A 11 -36.74 -14.32 -36.71
CA ALA A 11 -35.66 -14.77 -35.85
C ALA A 11 -34.28 -14.40 -36.44
N HIS A 12 -33.62 -13.40 -35.87
CA HIS A 12 -32.24 -13.04 -36.21
C HIS A 12 -31.27 -13.90 -35.40
N LYS A 13 -30.63 -14.87 -36.06
CA LYS A 13 -29.68 -15.82 -35.47
C LYS A 13 -28.27 -15.23 -35.52
N THR A 14 -27.92 -14.36 -34.59
CA THR A 14 -26.55 -13.84 -34.44
C THR A 14 -25.63 -14.93 -33.90
N ARG A 15 -24.81 -15.50 -34.79
CA ARG A 15 -23.82 -16.53 -34.46
C ARG A 15 -22.56 -15.86 -33.90
N THR A 16 -22.57 -15.53 -32.61
CA THR A 16 -21.40 -15.00 -31.91
C THR A 16 -20.34 -16.10 -31.78
N ARG A 17 -19.23 -15.96 -32.53
CA ARG A 17 -18.09 -16.89 -32.51
C ARG A 17 -17.30 -16.69 -31.21
N GLN A 18 -17.71 -17.37 -30.14
CA GLN A 18 -17.03 -17.32 -28.84
C GLN A 18 -15.77 -18.20 -28.88
N VAL A 19 -14.63 -17.61 -29.23
CA VAL A 19 -13.33 -18.25 -29.06
C VAL A 19 -12.97 -18.17 -27.56
N ARG A 20 -13.35 -19.19 -26.78
CA ARG A 20 -12.94 -19.30 -25.37
C ARG A 20 -11.51 -19.87 -25.32
N SER A 21 -10.50 -19.03 -25.45
CA SER A 21 -9.16 -19.40 -24.97
C SER A 21 -9.20 -19.42 -23.44
N GLN A 22 -8.93 -20.58 -22.83
CA GLN A 22 -8.76 -20.69 -21.37
C GLN A 22 -7.62 -19.76 -20.93
N PRO A 23 -7.79 -18.98 -19.84
CA PRO A 23 -6.70 -18.17 -19.31
C PRO A 23 -5.55 -19.10 -18.89
N LYS A 24 -4.33 -18.80 -19.38
CA LYS A 24 -3.13 -19.49 -18.88
C LYS A 24 -2.99 -19.22 -17.38
N ALA A 25 -2.58 -20.23 -16.61
CA ALA A 25 -2.27 -20.06 -15.19
C ALA A 25 -1.22 -18.95 -15.01
N ILE A 26 -1.38 -18.10 -13.98
CA ILE A 26 -0.54 -16.90 -13.82
C ILE A 26 0.95 -17.25 -13.74
N TYR A 27 1.24 -18.38 -13.12
CA TYR A 27 2.61 -18.87 -12.94
C TYR A 27 3.28 -19.24 -14.27
N SER A 28 2.51 -19.74 -15.24
CA SER A 28 3.02 -19.98 -16.60
C SER A 28 3.32 -18.67 -17.32
N ILE A 29 2.50 -17.63 -17.13
CA ILE A 29 2.75 -16.30 -17.73
C ILE A 29 4.05 -15.70 -17.16
N ILE A 30 4.26 -15.82 -15.85
CA ILE A 30 5.47 -15.34 -15.19
C ILE A 30 6.70 -16.18 -15.61
N GLY A 31 6.56 -17.50 -15.67
CA GLY A 31 7.64 -18.42 -16.05
C GLY A 31 8.08 -18.32 -17.52
N ASP A 32 7.13 -18.22 -18.46
CA ASP A 32 7.41 -18.11 -19.90
C ASP A 32 8.20 -16.81 -20.22
N GLY A 33 7.95 -15.74 -19.45
CA GLY A 33 8.61 -14.44 -19.61
C GLY A 33 10.11 -14.43 -19.26
N VAL A 34 10.61 -15.45 -18.55
CA VAL A 34 11.98 -15.49 -18.02
C VAL A 34 13.02 -15.60 -19.14
N ALA A 35 12.71 -16.37 -20.19
CA ALA A 35 13.58 -16.52 -21.36
C ALA A 35 13.77 -15.16 -22.08
N SER A 36 12.73 -14.33 -22.10
CA SER A 36 12.77 -12.98 -22.65
C SER A 36 13.42 -11.98 -21.70
N TYR A 37 13.24 -12.13 -20.38
CA TYR A 37 13.80 -11.23 -19.38
C TYR A 37 15.34 -11.20 -19.40
N ARG A 38 15.99 -12.33 -19.66
CA ARG A 38 17.47 -12.40 -19.77
C ARG A 38 18.03 -11.56 -20.94
N LYS A 39 17.21 -11.20 -21.93
CA LYS A 39 17.65 -10.47 -23.13
C LYS A 39 17.44 -8.96 -23.05
N VAL A 40 16.66 -8.46 -22.09
CA VAL A 40 16.43 -7.01 -21.94
C VAL A 40 17.48 -6.46 -20.97
N PRO A 41 18.25 -5.42 -21.33
CA PRO A 41 19.16 -4.77 -20.39
C PRO A 41 18.38 -4.35 -19.15
N ARG A 42 18.80 -4.84 -17.98
CA ARG A 42 18.16 -4.64 -16.66
C ARG A 42 17.73 -3.18 -16.43
N ASP A 43 18.46 -2.23 -16.99
CA ASP A 43 18.23 -0.80 -16.80
C ASP A 43 17.03 -0.25 -17.55
N ARG A 44 16.64 -0.80 -18.72
CA ARG A 44 15.54 -0.27 -19.53
C ARG A 44 14.15 -0.62 -18.98
N ALA A 45 13.93 -1.88 -18.56
CA ALA A 45 12.66 -2.28 -17.95
C ALA A 45 12.46 -1.61 -16.59
N ARG A 46 13.54 -1.52 -15.80
CA ARG A 46 13.56 -0.81 -14.52
C ARG A 46 13.29 0.68 -14.68
N ALA A 47 13.78 1.32 -15.75
CA ALA A 47 13.50 2.72 -16.04
C ALA A 47 12.03 2.96 -16.43
N ALA A 48 11.38 2.06 -17.18
CA ALA A 48 9.98 2.24 -17.58
C ALA A 48 8.99 2.06 -16.42
N ALA A 49 9.21 1.05 -15.57
CA ALA A 49 8.41 0.84 -14.36
C ALA A 49 8.69 1.92 -13.31
N LYS A 50 9.97 2.29 -13.07
CA LYS A 50 10.30 3.42 -12.17
C LYS A 50 9.78 4.75 -12.68
N ARG A 51 9.79 5.05 -13.99
CA ARG A 51 9.34 6.35 -14.51
C ARG A 51 7.85 6.61 -14.25
N ARG A 52 7.03 5.56 -14.11
CA ARG A 52 5.60 5.69 -13.78
C ARG A 52 5.33 5.98 -12.30
N THR A 53 6.27 5.70 -11.40
CA THR A 53 6.04 5.82 -9.94
C THR A 53 7.07 6.68 -9.19
N MET A 54 8.27 6.95 -9.75
CA MET A 54 9.39 7.54 -9.01
C MET A 54 9.79 8.97 -9.40
N THR A 55 9.27 9.55 -10.49
CA THR A 55 9.82 10.85 -10.95
C THR A 55 9.50 12.02 -10.01
N ALA A 56 8.54 11.86 -9.08
CA ALA A 56 8.13 12.96 -8.21
C ALA A 56 8.51 12.79 -6.72
N VAL A 57 8.58 11.57 -6.16
CA VAL A 57 8.59 11.39 -4.69
C VAL A 57 9.94 10.92 -4.10
N SER A 58 10.98 10.76 -4.93
CA SER A 58 12.24 10.16 -4.46
C SER A 58 13.17 11.11 -3.69
N THR A 59 12.82 12.39 -3.51
CA THR A 59 13.65 13.39 -2.80
C THR A 59 13.44 13.41 -1.29
N PHE A 60 12.51 12.64 -0.72
CA PHE A 60 12.36 12.55 0.73
C PHE A 60 13.41 11.58 1.30
N VAL A 61 14.51 12.22 1.72
CA VAL A 61 15.72 11.68 2.29
C VAL A 61 15.45 10.77 3.51
N THR A 62 16.18 9.65 3.56
CA THR A 62 16.23 8.74 4.71
C THR A 62 17.11 9.35 5.81
N HIS A 63 16.54 10.14 6.71
CA HIS A 63 17.24 10.50 7.94
C HIS A 63 16.52 9.94 9.16
N SER A 64 17.28 9.13 9.92
CA SER A 64 16.88 8.55 11.19
C SER A 64 17.07 9.60 12.29
N HIS A 65 16.18 10.59 12.36
CA HIS A 65 16.14 11.49 13.52
C HIS A 65 15.17 10.96 14.57
N ALA A 66 15.41 11.34 15.83
CA ALA A 66 14.47 11.13 16.92
C ALA A 66 13.09 11.67 16.48
N SER A 67 12.03 10.87 16.67
CA SER A 67 10.69 11.24 16.26
C SER A 67 10.23 12.45 17.08
N THR A 68 10.18 13.61 16.45
CA THR A 68 9.56 14.79 17.05
C THR A 68 8.05 14.59 17.03
N GLU A 69 7.40 14.85 18.16
CA GLU A 69 5.94 14.84 18.24
C GLU A 69 5.40 16.26 18.07
N VAL A 70 4.26 16.37 17.39
CA VAL A 70 3.49 17.60 17.22
C VAL A 70 2.23 17.48 18.07
N THR A 71 1.89 18.56 18.79
CA THR A 71 0.67 18.62 19.62
C THR A 71 -0.33 19.55 18.97
N PHE A 72 -1.57 19.09 18.81
CA PHE A 72 -2.68 19.88 18.29
C PHE A 72 -3.75 20.05 19.36
N ASP A 73 -4.20 21.28 19.58
CA ASP A 73 -5.32 21.56 20.48
C ASP A 73 -6.63 21.50 19.70
N VAL A 74 -7.41 20.44 19.92
CA VAL A 74 -8.70 20.25 19.25
C VAL A 74 -9.83 20.63 20.19
N THR A 75 -10.68 21.57 19.77
CA THR A 75 -11.90 21.94 20.48
C THR A 75 -12.98 20.91 20.19
N GLY A 76 -13.28 20.06 21.17
CA GLY A 76 -14.40 19.14 21.09
C GLY A 76 -15.71 19.86 21.42
N LYS A 77 -16.79 19.55 20.70
CA LYS A 77 -18.14 19.83 21.20
C LYS A 77 -18.38 18.86 22.35
N ALA A 78 -18.46 19.36 23.59
CA ALA A 78 -18.82 18.52 24.72
C ALA A 78 -20.17 17.84 24.44
N PRO A 79 -20.36 16.57 24.83
CA PRO A 79 -21.68 15.94 24.75
C PRO A 79 -22.68 16.82 25.50
N PRO A 80 -23.89 17.06 24.95
CA PRO A 80 -24.87 17.89 25.62
C PRO A 80 -25.14 17.30 27.01
N PRO A 81 -25.12 18.13 28.08
CA PRO A 81 -25.47 17.63 29.39
C PRO A 81 -26.90 17.07 29.35
N PRO A 82 -27.21 16.01 30.13
CA PRO A 82 -28.58 15.57 30.30
C PRO A 82 -29.42 16.76 30.80
N CYS A 83 -30.56 16.99 30.14
CA CYS A 83 -31.41 18.18 30.24
C CYS A 83 -31.71 18.63 31.68
N ASP A 84 -31.93 19.95 31.84
CA ASP A 84 -32.63 20.63 32.96
C ASP A 84 -31.85 21.49 33.96
N ALA A 85 -30.73 22.11 33.58
CA ALA A 85 -30.24 23.27 34.34
C ALA A 85 -29.73 24.37 33.42
N GLY A 86 -30.37 25.55 33.45
CA GLY A 86 -30.00 26.76 32.73
C GLY A 86 -28.67 27.33 33.22
N LEU A 87 -27.57 26.70 32.83
CA LEU A 87 -26.21 27.05 33.24
C LEU A 87 -25.42 27.70 32.09
N PRO A 88 -24.39 28.51 32.44
CA PRO A 88 -23.68 29.41 31.55
C PRO A 88 -23.01 28.70 30.36
N GLU A 89 -22.78 29.48 29.29
CA GLU A 89 -22.08 29.12 28.05
C GLU A 89 -21.06 28.00 28.26
N SER A 90 -21.36 26.83 27.69
CA SER A 90 -20.59 25.60 27.92
C SER A 90 -19.11 25.78 27.64
N GLU A 91 -18.28 25.56 28.66
CA GLU A 91 -16.82 25.48 28.53
C GLU A 91 -16.46 24.46 27.45
N ARG A 92 -15.85 24.93 26.37
CA ARG A 92 -15.34 24.05 25.31
C ARG A 92 -14.11 23.32 25.85
N THR A 93 -14.25 22.02 26.12
CA THR A 93 -13.10 21.18 26.48
C THR A 93 -12.11 21.14 25.31
N ARG A 94 -10.88 21.58 25.56
CA ARG A 94 -9.75 21.42 24.64
C ARG A 94 -9.09 20.07 24.90
N ILE A 95 -8.88 19.29 23.85
CA ILE A 95 -8.19 18.01 23.91
C ILE A 95 -6.90 18.15 23.11
N ALA A 96 -5.76 17.99 23.79
CA ALA A 96 -4.46 17.96 23.16
C ALA A 96 -4.21 16.58 22.51
N ILE A 97 -3.97 16.55 21.20
CA ILE A 97 -3.66 15.34 20.44
C ILE A 97 -2.19 15.38 20.04
N ARG A 98 -1.43 14.35 20.43
CA ARG A 98 0.00 14.20 20.08
C ARG A 98 0.14 13.23 18.90
N LEU A 99 0.80 13.68 17.83
CA LEU A 99 1.07 12.90 16.63
C LEU A 99 2.56 12.95 16.29
N PRO A 100 3.16 11.86 15.78
CA PRO A 100 4.55 11.91 15.33
C PRO A 100 4.65 12.77 14.05
N ARG A 101 5.67 13.63 13.96
CA ARG A 101 5.93 14.45 12.75
C ARG A 101 6.19 13.58 11.52
N GLN A 102 6.81 12.42 11.73
CA GLN A 102 7.14 11.45 10.69
C GLN A 102 6.76 10.04 11.11
N LEU A 103 6.26 9.26 10.15
CA LEU A 103 5.99 7.84 10.33
C LEU A 103 7.29 7.06 10.22
N GLN A 104 7.70 6.39 11.30
CA GLN A 104 8.91 5.58 11.28
C GLN A 104 8.77 4.41 10.30
N ARG A 105 9.72 4.28 9.37
CA ARG A 105 9.75 3.15 8.45
C ARG A 105 10.38 1.93 9.14
N PRO A 106 9.79 0.73 9.04
CA PRO A 106 10.39 -0.48 9.57
C PRO A 106 11.69 -0.80 8.83
N HIS A 107 12.60 -1.51 9.50
CA HIS A 107 13.81 -2.01 8.84
C HIS A 107 13.46 -2.85 7.62
N LYS A 108 14.13 -2.54 6.50
CA LYS A 108 13.98 -3.30 5.25
C LYS A 108 14.38 -4.75 5.48
N ARG A 109 13.42 -5.66 5.31
CA ARG A 109 13.67 -7.10 5.28
C ARG A 109 13.85 -7.53 3.84
N VAL A 110 14.87 -8.34 3.58
CA VAL A 110 15.12 -8.88 2.25
C VAL A 110 14.06 -9.93 1.95
N LEU A 111 13.34 -9.76 0.84
CA LEU A 111 12.42 -10.76 0.32
C LEU A 111 13.22 -11.82 -0.44
N THR A 112 12.95 -13.09 -0.16
CA THR A 112 13.55 -14.23 -0.85
C THR A 112 12.50 -14.94 -1.69
N ASN A 113 12.95 -15.69 -2.69
CA ASN A 113 12.07 -16.51 -3.52
C ASN A 113 11.46 -17.72 -2.79
N THR A 114 11.89 -18.03 -1.56
CA THR A 114 11.52 -19.27 -0.86
C THR A 114 10.01 -19.49 -0.83
N LYS A 115 9.23 -18.47 -0.46
CA LYS A 115 7.76 -18.57 -0.38
C LYS A 115 7.12 -18.72 -1.76
N VAL A 116 7.65 -18.02 -2.76
CA VAL A 116 7.17 -18.09 -4.15
C VAL A 116 7.42 -19.48 -4.75
N VAL A 117 8.59 -20.07 -4.48
CA VAL A 117 8.98 -21.42 -4.94
C VAL A 117 8.11 -22.53 -4.35
N GLN A 118 7.63 -22.35 -3.13
CA GLN A 118 6.72 -23.32 -2.51
C GLN A 118 5.35 -23.33 -3.19
N ILE A 119 4.89 -22.18 -3.67
CA ILE A 119 3.66 -22.06 -4.44
C ILE A 119 3.88 -22.67 -5.83
N ASP A 120 4.90 -22.20 -6.54
CA ASP A 120 5.31 -22.75 -7.83
C ASP A 120 6.83 -22.88 -7.94
N SER A 121 7.32 -24.12 -8.01
CA SER A 121 8.74 -24.45 -8.09
C SER A 121 9.42 -23.93 -9.37
N THR A 122 8.67 -23.69 -10.45
CA THR A 122 9.21 -23.16 -11.70
C THR A 122 9.75 -21.73 -11.53
N LEU A 123 9.28 -21.01 -10.51
CA LEU A 123 9.70 -19.65 -10.20
C LEU A 123 11.04 -19.57 -9.46
N GLY A 124 11.66 -20.70 -9.09
CA GLY A 124 12.91 -20.69 -8.30
C GLY A 124 14.11 -20.04 -8.96
N LYS A 125 14.11 -19.95 -10.29
CA LYS A 125 15.17 -19.30 -11.08
C LYS A 125 14.83 -17.85 -11.47
N VAL A 126 13.67 -17.36 -11.04
CA VAL A 126 13.13 -16.06 -11.44
C VAL A 126 13.43 -15.05 -10.33
N PRO A 127 14.11 -13.92 -10.60
CA PRO A 127 14.33 -12.90 -9.58
C PRO A 127 13.02 -12.40 -8.96
N ILE A 128 12.99 -12.22 -7.64
CA ILE A 128 11.77 -11.82 -6.91
C ILE A 128 11.20 -10.50 -7.43
N GLU A 129 12.08 -9.57 -7.84
CA GLU A 129 11.69 -8.28 -8.39
C GLU A 129 10.95 -8.43 -9.72
N TYR A 130 11.33 -9.40 -10.55
CA TYR A 130 10.61 -9.68 -11.80
C TYR A 130 9.22 -10.24 -11.52
N VAL A 131 9.10 -11.12 -10.52
CA VAL A 131 7.81 -11.65 -10.07
C VAL A 131 6.92 -10.49 -9.57
N GLN A 132 7.46 -9.59 -8.76
CA GLN A 132 6.75 -8.40 -8.28
C GLN A 132 6.31 -7.48 -9.42
N ASP A 133 7.19 -7.19 -10.38
CA ASP A 133 6.87 -6.34 -11.55
C ASP A 133 5.73 -6.95 -12.39
N LYS A 134 5.75 -8.28 -12.58
CA LYS A 134 4.68 -8.98 -13.31
C LYS A 134 3.38 -9.06 -12.53
N LEU A 135 3.44 -9.24 -11.21
CA LEU A 135 2.26 -9.16 -10.37
C LEU A 135 1.69 -7.74 -10.32
N ALA A 136 2.50 -6.68 -10.42
CA ALA A 136 2.00 -5.31 -10.54
C ALA A 136 1.22 -5.08 -11.85
N GLU A 137 1.68 -5.71 -12.94
CA GLU A 137 0.99 -5.67 -14.25
C GLU A 137 -0.36 -6.40 -14.22
N LEU A 138 -0.41 -7.57 -13.58
CA LEU A 138 -1.60 -8.43 -13.50
C LEU A 138 -2.51 -8.10 -12.30
N GLY A 139 -1.98 -7.36 -11.33
CA GLY A 139 -2.63 -7.06 -10.06
C GLY A 139 -4.00 -6.41 -10.18
N PRO A 140 -4.23 -5.43 -11.08
CA PRO A 140 -5.56 -4.83 -11.25
C PRO A 140 -6.67 -5.81 -11.63
N THR A 141 -6.38 -6.82 -12.48
CA THR A 141 -7.38 -7.84 -12.85
C THR A 141 -7.58 -8.85 -11.71
N MET A 142 -6.52 -9.26 -11.02
CA MET A 142 -6.62 -10.13 -9.85
C MET A 142 -7.39 -9.45 -8.69
N ALA A 143 -7.15 -8.17 -8.44
CA ALA A 143 -7.86 -7.38 -7.44
C ALA A 143 -9.35 -7.26 -7.77
N ARG A 144 -9.68 -7.12 -9.06
CA ARG A 144 -11.08 -7.12 -9.52
C ARG A 144 -11.76 -8.44 -9.20
N VAL A 145 -11.12 -9.58 -9.48
CA VAL A 145 -11.66 -10.91 -9.14
C VAL A 145 -11.90 -11.04 -7.64
N VAL A 146 -10.96 -10.59 -6.80
CA VAL A 146 -11.14 -10.56 -5.34
C VAL A 146 -12.31 -9.68 -4.93
N ALA A 147 -12.42 -8.47 -5.48
CA ALA A 147 -13.50 -7.53 -5.14
C ALA A 147 -14.89 -8.03 -5.56
N HIS A 148 -14.97 -8.87 -6.60
CA HIS A 148 -16.21 -9.50 -7.06
C HIS A 148 -16.40 -10.92 -6.49
N SER A 149 -15.56 -11.34 -5.54
CA SER A 149 -15.72 -12.61 -4.83
C SER A 149 -16.59 -12.40 -3.60
N ALA A 150 -17.65 -13.20 -3.45
CA ALA A 150 -18.58 -13.11 -2.33
C ALA A 150 -18.46 -14.34 -1.41
N ILE A 151 -18.52 -14.09 -0.11
CA ILE A 151 -18.62 -15.11 0.94
C ILE A 151 -20.00 -14.95 1.58
N ASP A 152 -20.65 -16.05 1.93
CA ASP A 152 -21.94 -16.01 2.62
C ASP A 152 -21.82 -15.26 3.96
N ALA A 153 -22.64 -14.21 4.12
CA ALA A 153 -22.65 -13.36 5.30
C ALA A 153 -23.00 -14.13 6.58
N ALA A 154 -23.78 -15.23 6.48
CA ALA A 154 -24.09 -16.08 7.62
C ALA A 154 -22.82 -16.62 8.31
N ILE A 155 -21.78 -16.91 7.52
CA ILE A 155 -20.49 -17.44 8.02
C ILE A 155 -19.71 -16.37 8.79
N THR A 156 -19.89 -15.10 8.45
CA THR A 156 -19.20 -13.99 9.14
C THR A 156 -19.82 -13.62 10.48
N ALA A 157 -21.05 -14.07 10.76
CA ALA A 157 -21.72 -13.85 12.04
C ALA A 157 -21.29 -14.85 13.13
N ASP A 158 -20.66 -15.96 12.75
CA ASP A 158 -20.23 -16.99 13.66
C ASP A 158 -18.97 -16.59 14.46
N THR A 159 -18.92 -17.03 15.72
CA THR A 159 -17.75 -16.80 16.59
C THR A 159 -16.56 -17.71 16.26
N VAL A 160 -16.79 -18.77 15.48
CA VAL A 160 -15.77 -19.77 15.13
C VAL A 160 -15.33 -19.57 13.69
N VAL A 161 -14.05 -19.23 13.49
CA VAL A 161 -13.47 -19.11 12.15
C VAL A 161 -13.44 -20.49 11.48
N PRO A 162 -14.15 -20.68 10.35
CA PRO A 162 -14.17 -21.98 9.67
C PRO A 162 -12.81 -22.27 9.05
N ARG A 163 -12.45 -23.55 8.89
CA ARG A 163 -11.18 -23.94 8.22
C ARG A 163 -11.23 -23.74 6.70
N ARG A 164 -12.43 -23.77 6.13
CA ARG A 164 -12.69 -23.64 4.69
C ARG A 164 -14.00 -22.91 4.50
N VAL A 165 -14.09 -22.12 3.44
CA VAL A 165 -15.28 -21.35 3.13
C VAL A 165 -15.60 -21.44 1.64
N ARG A 166 -16.89 -21.42 1.29
CA ARG A 166 -17.34 -21.32 -0.10
C ARG A 166 -17.28 -19.86 -0.52
N VAL A 167 -16.69 -19.63 -1.68
CA VAL A 167 -16.52 -18.31 -2.29
C VAL A 167 -17.19 -18.35 -3.65
N ARG A 168 -18.17 -17.48 -3.88
CA ARG A 168 -18.84 -17.30 -5.16
C ARG A 168 -18.07 -16.27 -5.98
N LEU A 169 -17.67 -16.63 -7.19
CA LEU A 169 -16.89 -15.78 -8.08
C LEU A 169 -17.83 -14.97 -8.98
N GLY A 170 -17.86 -13.65 -8.82
CA GLY A 170 -18.60 -12.75 -9.73
C GLY A 170 -17.82 -12.41 -11.01
N ASP A 171 -16.48 -12.48 -10.96
CA ASP A 171 -15.58 -12.25 -12.09
C ASP A 171 -14.58 -13.42 -12.21
N ILE A 172 -14.26 -13.78 -13.45
CA ILE A 172 -13.28 -14.83 -13.82
C ILE A 172 -12.28 -14.31 -14.87
N SER A 173 -12.11 -12.98 -14.95
CA SER A 173 -11.20 -12.33 -15.90
C SER A 173 -9.71 -12.61 -15.61
N ALA A 174 -9.40 -13.12 -14.42
CA ALA A 174 -8.07 -13.55 -13.98
C ALA A 174 -8.16 -14.86 -13.19
N GLU A 175 -7.02 -15.30 -12.65
CA GLU A 175 -6.97 -16.45 -11.74
C GLU A 175 -7.89 -16.24 -10.53
N PRO A 176 -8.64 -17.25 -10.06
CA PRO A 176 -9.45 -17.14 -8.86
C PRO A 176 -8.58 -17.01 -7.60
N PRO A 177 -9.11 -16.42 -6.51
CA PRO A 177 -8.43 -16.39 -5.22
C PRO A 177 -8.12 -17.81 -4.74
N THR A 178 -6.95 -17.98 -4.14
CA THR A 178 -6.44 -19.27 -3.64
C THR A 178 -6.73 -19.48 -2.16
N HIS A 179 -6.90 -18.40 -1.39
CA HIS A 179 -7.11 -18.41 0.05
C HIS A 179 -8.17 -17.38 0.46
N VAL A 180 -8.64 -17.49 1.70
CA VAL A 180 -9.39 -16.43 2.38
C VAL A 180 -8.67 -16.07 3.66
N PHE A 181 -8.34 -14.80 3.86
CA PHE A 181 -7.83 -14.34 5.15
C PHE A 181 -8.98 -14.14 6.12
N ALA A 182 -8.88 -14.73 7.31
CA ALA A 182 -9.64 -14.35 8.47
C ALA A 182 -8.88 -13.26 9.21
N VAL A 183 -9.14 -12.02 8.80
CA VAL A 183 -8.49 -10.81 9.28
C VAL A 183 -9.07 -10.42 10.62
N HIS A 184 -8.20 -10.24 11.61
CA HIS A 184 -8.61 -9.81 12.94
C HIS A 184 -7.53 -8.93 13.60
N GLU A 185 -7.98 -8.01 14.46
CA GLU A 185 -7.11 -7.19 15.29
C GLU A 185 -6.77 -7.93 16.59
N ARG A 186 -5.62 -7.61 17.20
CA ARG A 186 -5.30 -8.06 18.56
C ARG A 186 -5.66 -6.96 19.56
N THR A 187 -6.91 -6.91 19.97
CA THR A 187 -7.32 -6.01 21.06
C THR A 187 -7.18 -6.76 22.40
N PRO A 188 -6.21 -6.40 23.28
CA PRO A 188 -5.94 -7.15 24.51
C PRO A 188 -7.13 -7.22 25.49
N ALA A 189 -8.09 -6.31 25.39
CA ALA A 189 -9.26 -6.24 26.26
C ALA A 189 -10.55 -6.80 25.63
N ALA A 190 -10.58 -7.09 24.33
CA ALA A 190 -11.81 -7.52 23.67
C ALA A 190 -12.03 -9.02 23.88
N ARG A 191 -13.13 -9.39 24.56
CA ARG A 191 -13.55 -10.80 24.69
C ARG A 191 -13.96 -11.43 23.36
N ARG A 192 -14.24 -10.61 22.33
CA ARG A 192 -14.60 -11.03 20.97
C ARG A 192 -13.93 -10.09 19.98
N SER A 193 -13.06 -10.61 19.12
CA SER A 193 -12.56 -9.89 17.95
C SER A 193 -13.54 -10.11 16.80
N THR A 194 -13.99 -9.03 16.17
CA THR A 194 -14.68 -9.14 14.88
C THR A 194 -13.69 -9.70 13.85
N VAL A 195 -14.14 -10.68 13.06
CA VAL A 195 -13.33 -11.31 12.03
C VAL A 195 -13.90 -10.91 10.67
N SER A 196 -13.04 -10.40 9.80
CA SER A 196 -13.38 -10.12 8.41
C SER A 196 -12.81 -11.22 7.52
N LEU A 197 -13.62 -11.78 6.61
CA LEU A 197 -13.18 -12.79 5.66
C LEU A 197 -12.88 -12.12 4.31
N VAL A 198 -11.61 -12.16 3.88
CA VAL A 198 -11.13 -11.46 2.69
C VAL A 198 -10.48 -12.46 1.70
N PRO A 199 -11.11 -12.75 0.54
CA PRO A 199 -10.50 -13.59 -0.50
C PRO A 199 -9.17 -13.04 -0.99
N THR A 200 -8.21 -13.89 -1.33
CA THR A 200 -6.88 -13.43 -1.73
C THR A 200 -6.06 -14.46 -2.51
N HIS A 201 -4.95 -14.02 -3.09
CA HIS A 201 -3.97 -14.84 -3.80
C HIS A 201 -2.69 -14.94 -2.96
N ASP A 202 -2.31 -16.15 -2.60
CA ASP A 202 -1.06 -16.47 -1.91
C ASP A 202 0.17 -15.91 -2.62
N ILE A 203 0.25 -16.01 -3.94
CA ILE A 203 1.41 -15.53 -4.70
C ILE A 203 1.66 -14.02 -4.55
N VAL A 204 0.58 -13.22 -4.46
CA VAL A 204 0.68 -11.77 -4.27
C VAL A 204 1.33 -11.47 -2.93
N TRP A 205 0.92 -12.17 -1.86
CA TRP A 205 1.49 -11.95 -0.54
C TRP A 205 2.88 -12.58 -0.37
N ALA A 206 3.11 -13.77 -0.91
CA ALA A 206 4.42 -14.42 -0.87
C ALA A 206 5.50 -13.56 -1.55
N ALA A 207 5.14 -12.88 -2.64
CA ALA A 207 6.05 -12.00 -3.36
C ALA A 207 6.25 -10.63 -2.70
N ASN A 208 5.34 -10.16 -1.85
CA ASN A 208 5.36 -8.79 -1.34
C ASN A 208 5.55 -8.67 0.19
N SER A 209 5.32 -9.74 0.95
CA SER A 209 5.36 -9.73 2.42
C SER A 209 6.52 -10.54 2.99
N ALA A 210 7.36 -9.86 3.77
CA ALA A 210 8.48 -10.51 4.45
C ALA A 210 8.03 -11.31 5.67
N THR A 211 6.97 -10.88 6.36
CA THR A 211 6.57 -11.44 7.66
C THR A 211 5.42 -12.45 7.60
N LEU A 212 4.62 -12.43 6.53
CA LEU A 212 3.49 -13.35 6.43
C LEU A 212 4.00 -14.80 6.40
N PRO A 213 3.46 -15.71 7.22
CA PRO A 213 3.83 -17.12 7.19
C PRO A 213 3.41 -17.74 5.86
N GLU A 214 3.95 -18.92 5.59
CA GLU A 214 3.55 -19.73 4.45
C GLU A 214 2.08 -20.12 4.60
N LEU A 215 1.27 -19.85 3.57
CA LEU A 215 -0.18 -20.08 3.61
C LEU A 215 -0.57 -21.55 3.34
N GLY A 216 0.42 -22.39 3.03
CA GLY A 216 0.22 -23.77 2.56
C GLY A 216 -0.27 -23.81 1.11
N ARG A 217 -0.26 -25.00 0.51
CA ARG A 217 -0.82 -25.18 -0.84
C ARG A 217 -2.34 -25.34 -0.76
N PRO A 218 -3.12 -24.71 -1.65
CA PRO A 218 -4.53 -25.03 -1.78
C PRO A 218 -4.64 -26.51 -2.18
N ARG A 219 -5.28 -27.32 -1.31
CA ARG A 219 -5.33 -28.78 -1.46
C ARG A 219 -6.06 -29.28 -2.72
N ARG A 220 -6.75 -28.42 -3.46
CA ARG A 220 -7.58 -28.81 -4.59
C ARG A 220 -7.42 -27.79 -5.71
N ALA A 221 -7.04 -28.27 -6.90
CA ALA A 221 -7.07 -27.46 -8.10
C ALA A 221 -8.51 -26.96 -8.35
N PRO A 222 -8.68 -25.72 -8.87
CA PRO A 222 -9.99 -25.25 -9.31
C PRO A 222 -10.58 -26.21 -10.35
N PRO A 223 -11.91 -26.29 -10.46
CA PRO A 223 -12.56 -26.98 -11.58
C PRO A 223 -12.02 -26.46 -12.93
N PRO A 224 -11.85 -27.32 -13.94
CA PRO A 224 -11.24 -26.95 -15.23
C PRO A 224 -12.07 -25.94 -16.05
N ALA A 225 -13.32 -25.69 -15.69
CA ALA A 225 -14.16 -24.68 -16.32
C ALA A 225 -14.89 -23.87 -15.24
N LEU A 226 -14.41 -22.66 -14.99
CA LEU A 226 -15.10 -21.68 -14.16
C LEU A 226 -15.96 -20.77 -15.06
N ALA A 227 -17.14 -20.42 -14.56
CA ALA A 227 -18.03 -19.43 -15.13
C ALA A 227 -18.36 -18.36 -14.06
N PRO A 228 -18.72 -17.12 -14.44
CA PRO A 228 -19.26 -16.17 -13.47
C PRO A 228 -20.43 -16.82 -12.71
N GLY A 229 -20.44 -16.68 -11.38
CA GLY A 229 -21.36 -17.33 -10.46
C GLY A 229 -20.89 -18.70 -9.95
N SER A 230 -19.77 -19.25 -10.43
CA SER A 230 -19.19 -20.49 -9.90
C SER A 230 -18.79 -20.35 -8.43
N GLU A 231 -18.92 -21.44 -7.69
CA GLU A 231 -18.46 -21.52 -6.30
C GLU A 231 -17.19 -22.36 -6.19
N ILE A 232 -16.22 -21.85 -5.42
CA ILE A 232 -15.00 -22.57 -5.08
C ILE A 232 -14.87 -22.66 -3.55
N THR A 233 -14.22 -23.71 -3.05
CA THR A 233 -14.01 -23.88 -1.59
C THR A 233 -12.55 -23.60 -1.24
N LEU A 234 -12.31 -22.48 -0.58
CA LEU A 234 -10.97 -22.01 -0.24
C LEU A 234 -10.61 -22.31 1.22
N PRO A 235 -9.33 -22.60 1.52
CA PRO A 235 -8.84 -22.62 2.89
C PRO A 235 -8.90 -21.22 3.50
N VAL A 236 -9.26 -21.15 4.77
CA VAL A 236 -9.25 -19.91 5.56
C VAL A 236 -7.98 -19.85 6.39
N VAL A 237 -7.23 -18.76 6.28
CA VAL A 237 -6.00 -18.53 7.02
C VAL A 237 -6.20 -17.37 7.99
N PRO A 238 -6.09 -17.59 9.31
CA PRO A 238 -6.11 -16.51 10.29
C PRO A 238 -4.92 -15.57 10.08
N VAL A 239 -5.20 -14.28 9.90
CA VAL A 239 -4.17 -13.25 9.72
C VAL A 239 -4.40 -12.12 10.71
N ARG A 240 -3.36 -11.84 11.49
CA ARG A 240 -3.34 -10.70 12.39
C ARG A 240 -2.97 -9.45 11.61
N VAL A 241 -3.78 -8.43 11.74
CA VAL A 241 -3.52 -7.11 11.17
C VAL A 241 -3.41 -6.08 12.29
N ALA A 242 -2.74 -4.97 12.02
CA ALA A 242 -2.58 -3.90 12.99
C ALA A 242 -3.84 -3.01 13.05
N ASP A 243 -4.53 -2.84 11.93
CA ASP A 243 -5.76 -2.07 11.82
C ASP A 243 -6.69 -2.73 10.79
N VAL A 244 -7.84 -3.25 11.24
CA VAL A 244 -8.79 -3.96 10.36
C VAL A 244 -9.46 -3.00 9.36
N PRO A 245 -9.98 -1.83 9.76
CA PRO A 245 -10.62 -0.90 8.83
C PRO A 245 -9.73 -0.43 7.67
N ALA A 246 -8.43 -0.23 7.89
CA ALA A 246 -7.48 0.20 6.87
C ALA A 246 -6.93 -0.95 6.01
N PHE A 247 -7.20 -2.21 6.37
CA PHE A 247 -6.67 -3.38 5.65
C PHE A 247 -7.10 -3.45 4.18
N PRO A 248 -8.36 -3.15 3.78
CA PRO A 248 -8.76 -3.15 2.38
C PRO A 248 -7.94 -2.18 1.52
N THR A 249 -7.73 -0.95 1.99
CA THR A 249 -6.91 0.07 1.30
C THR A 249 -5.46 -0.39 1.14
N PHE A 250 -4.88 -0.96 2.20
CA PHE A 250 -3.53 -1.53 2.15
C PHE A 250 -3.45 -2.69 1.15
N MET A 251 -4.42 -3.61 1.19
CA MET A 251 -4.48 -4.75 0.27
C MET A 251 -4.65 -4.31 -1.18
N GLU A 252 -5.49 -3.31 -1.45
CA GLU A 252 -5.67 -2.72 -2.78
C GLU A 252 -4.32 -2.25 -3.35
N TYR A 253 -3.51 -1.55 -2.55
CA TYR A 253 -2.16 -1.14 -2.93
C TYR A 253 -1.24 -2.32 -3.24
N VAL A 254 -1.23 -3.37 -2.39
CA VAL A 254 -0.35 -4.53 -2.58
C VAL A 254 -0.60 -5.21 -3.92
N TYR A 255 -1.84 -5.23 -4.40
CA TYR A 255 -2.18 -5.75 -5.72
C TYR A 255 -1.80 -4.78 -6.83
N ASN A 256 -2.25 -3.52 -6.76
CA ASN A 256 -2.18 -2.61 -7.90
C ASN A 256 -0.83 -1.89 -8.06
N LYS A 257 -0.04 -1.79 -6.98
CA LYS A 257 1.20 -0.99 -6.90
C LYS A 257 1.05 0.45 -7.39
N ARG A 258 -0.16 1.01 -7.27
CA ARG A 258 -0.55 2.35 -7.72
C ARG A 258 -0.59 3.32 -6.54
N ALA A 259 0.51 4.05 -6.37
CA ALA A 259 0.66 5.08 -5.35
C ALA A 259 -0.36 6.22 -5.49
N ASP A 260 -0.74 6.53 -6.73
CA ASP A 260 -1.75 7.54 -7.05
C ASP A 260 -3.14 7.16 -6.53
N LEU A 261 -3.56 5.90 -6.72
CA LEU A 261 -4.81 5.40 -6.15
C LEU A 261 -4.76 5.37 -4.63
N LEU A 262 -3.62 4.97 -4.06
CA LEU A 262 -3.46 4.99 -2.60
C LEU A 262 -3.59 6.42 -2.05
N LEU A 263 -2.90 7.40 -2.62
CA LEU A 263 -3.00 8.80 -2.21
C LEU A 263 -4.45 9.30 -2.27
N ALA A 264 -5.18 8.98 -3.35
CA ALA A 264 -6.59 9.33 -3.48
C ALA A 264 -7.49 8.68 -2.40
N ARG A 265 -7.08 7.55 -1.81
CA ARG A 265 -7.79 6.91 -0.68
C ARG A 265 -7.39 7.49 0.68
N LEU A 266 -6.17 8.01 0.80
CA LEU A 266 -5.63 8.54 2.06
C LEU A 266 -5.99 10.01 2.29
N LEU A 267 -6.35 10.74 1.24
CA LEU A 267 -6.67 12.16 1.28
C LEU A 267 -8.18 12.40 1.01
N PRO A 268 -8.79 13.47 1.56
CA PRO A 268 -10.19 13.81 1.26
C PRO A 268 -10.41 14.18 -0.22
N ASP A 269 -11.40 13.52 -0.84
CA ASP A 269 -12.07 13.60 -2.17
C ASP A 269 -11.45 14.27 -3.41
N THR A 270 -10.44 15.12 -3.32
CA THR A 270 -9.73 15.64 -4.50
C THR A 270 -8.26 15.77 -4.20
N ALA A 271 -7.53 14.65 -4.27
CA ALA A 271 -6.08 14.70 -4.37
C ALA A 271 -5.72 15.62 -5.57
N PRO A 272 -4.81 16.60 -5.43
CA PRO A 272 -4.38 17.45 -6.53
C PRO A 272 -3.78 16.60 -7.66
N ASP A 273 -3.45 17.19 -8.80
CA ASP A 273 -2.71 16.42 -9.81
C ASP A 273 -1.35 15.96 -9.23
N ALA A 274 -1.05 14.66 -9.28
CA ALA A 274 0.10 14.05 -8.61
C ALA A 274 1.45 14.65 -9.05
N ALA A 275 1.50 15.21 -10.27
CA ALA A 275 2.67 15.92 -10.79
C ALA A 275 2.90 17.30 -10.14
N ALA A 276 1.86 17.93 -9.59
CA ALA A 276 1.96 19.23 -8.90
C ALA A 276 2.29 19.08 -7.41
N GLN A 277 2.07 17.89 -6.82
CA GLN A 277 2.07 17.67 -5.36
C GLN A 277 3.46 17.60 -4.69
N THR A 278 4.56 17.60 -5.43
CA THR A 278 5.89 17.37 -4.81
C THR A 278 6.70 18.64 -4.60
N ALA A 279 6.20 19.78 -5.09
CA ALA A 279 6.76 21.07 -4.70
C ALA A 279 6.28 21.41 -3.27
N PRO A 280 7.18 21.80 -2.34
CA PRO A 280 6.78 22.15 -0.97
C PRO A 280 5.62 23.16 -0.91
N ARG A 281 5.63 24.15 -1.81
CA ARG A 281 4.55 25.15 -1.92
C ARG A 281 3.18 24.54 -2.27
N ALA A 282 3.15 23.49 -3.10
CA ALA A 282 1.92 22.84 -3.49
C ALA A 282 1.33 21.98 -2.35
N ILE A 283 2.19 21.34 -1.55
CA ILE A 283 1.79 20.61 -0.33
C ILE A 283 1.08 21.56 0.63
N VAL A 284 1.71 22.71 0.91
CA VAL A 284 1.17 23.72 1.83
C VAL A 284 -0.15 24.30 1.32
N ALA A 285 -0.21 24.70 0.04
CA ALA A 285 -1.42 25.26 -0.56
C ALA A 285 -2.60 24.26 -0.54
N TYR A 286 -2.34 22.98 -0.80
CA TYR A 286 -3.38 21.96 -0.73
C TYR A 286 -3.82 21.69 0.72
N ALA A 287 -2.88 21.65 1.66
CA ALA A 287 -3.19 21.50 3.08
C ALA A 287 -4.05 22.66 3.61
N GLU A 288 -3.79 23.90 3.19
CA GLU A 288 -4.61 25.07 3.51
C GLU A 288 -6.03 24.93 2.93
N GLN A 289 -6.16 24.48 1.67
CA GLN A 289 -7.46 24.19 1.07
C GLN A 289 -8.22 23.10 1.84
N LEU A 290 -7.54 22.03 2.27
CA LEU A 290 -8.14 20.98 3.08
C LEU A 290 -8.61 21.52 4.43
N ALA A 291 -7.81 22.35 5.10
CA ALA A 291 -8.18 22.96 6.37
C ALA A 291 -9.42 23.86 6.24
N ALA A 292 -9.57 24.56 5.12
CA ALA A 292 -10.72 25.43 4.85
C ALA A 292 -12.01 24.64 4.53
N THR A 293 -11.88 23.43 3.98
CA THR A 293 -13.02 22.65 3.45
C THR A 293 -13.42 21.46 4.33
N CYS A 294 -12.47 20.90 5.10
CA CYS A 294 -12.67 19.71 5.90
C CYS A 294 -12.71 20.06 7.40
N PRO A 295 -13.74 19.62 8.14
CA PRO A 295 -13.76 19.82 9.58
C PRO A 295 -12.67 18.98 10.26
N VAL A 296 -12.13 19.45 11.39
CA VAL A 296 -11.05 18.77 12.14
C VAL A 296 -11.33 17.28 12.41
N PRO A 297 -12.56 16.84 12.79
CA PRO A 297 -12.85 15.40 12.95
C PRO A 297 -12.63 14.57 11.67
N ALA A 298 -12.86 15.14 10.48
CA ALA A 298 -12.59 14.45 9.21
C ALA A 298 -11.09 14.32 8.95
N LEU A 299 -10.30 15.36 9.25
CA LEU A 299 -8.83 15.29 9.17
C LEU A 299 -8.27 14.24 10.15
N LEU A 300 -8.78 14.21 11.39
CA LEU A 300 -8.41 13.19 12.37
C LEU A 300 -8.83 11.77 11.96
N HIS A 301 -9.94 11.63 11.23
CA HIS A 301 -10.29 10.36 10.62
C HIS A 301 -9.23 9.92 9.60
N GLN A 302 -8.78 10.82 8.73
CA GLN A 302 -7.72 10.50 7.76
C GLN A 302 -6.38 10.18 8.43
N VAL A 303 -6.01 10.86 9.53
CA VAL A 303 -4.85 10.47 10.35
C VAL A 303 -4.94 9.00 10.76
N ARG A 304 -6.12 8.53 11.19
CA ARG A 304 -6.32 7.11 11.56
C ARG A 304 -6.15 6.18 10.37
N VAL A 305 -6.71 6.54 9.20
CA VAL A 305 -6.58 5.74 7.97
C VAL A 305 -5.11 5.61 7.54
N VAL A 306 -4.37 6.71 7.44
CA VAL A 306 -2.94 6.70 7.06
C VAL A 306 -2.13 5.87 8.05
N ARG A 307 -2.35 6.08 9.35
CA ARG A 307 -1.67 5.31 10.41
C ARG A 307 -2.03 3.82 10.35
N GLY A 308 -3.27 3.47 10.05
CA GLY A 308 -3.71 2.09 9.89
C GLY A 308 -3.04 1.39 8.71
N VAL A 309 -2.95 2.06 7.55
CA VAL A 309 -2.23 1.53 6.38
C VAL A 309 -0.74 1.37 6.68
N TRP A 310 -0.12 2.37 7.32
CA TRP A 310 1.27 2.32 7.78
C TRP A 310 1.52 1.12 8.71
N ALA A 311 0.66 0.94 9.72
CA ALA A 311 0.82 -0.12 10.70
C ALA A 311 0.65 -1.51 10.08
N ASN A 312 -0.29 -1.66 9.14
CA ASN A 312 -0.46 -2.89 8.37
C ASN A 312 0.76 -3.15 7.48
N ALA A 313 1.26 -2.16 6.74
CA ALA A 313 2.46 -2.30 5.91
C ALA A 313 3.67 -2.76 6.74
N ALA A 314 3.86 -2.18 7.93
CA ALA A 314 4.90 -2.58 8.86
C ALA A 314 4.70 -4.01 9.40
N ALA A 315 3.48 -4.37 9.81
CA ALA A 315 3.16 -5.70 10.32
C ALA A 315 3.39 -6.81 9.27
N PHE A 316 3.09 -6.53 8.00
CA PHE A 316 3.34 -7.43 6.87
C PHE A 316 4.78 -7.34 6.33
N GLY A 317 5.61 -6.43 6.84
CA GLY A 317 6.98 -6.22 6.37
C GLY A 317 7.04 -5.92 4.87
N VAL A 318 6.08 -5.15 4.36
CA VAL A 318 6.06 -4.70 2.96
C VAL A 318 7.01 -3.52 2.82
N TYR A 319 8.05 -3.68 1.99
CA TYR A 319 9.02 -2.62 1.74
C TYR A 319 8.97 -2.19 0.27
N ASP A 320 8.06 -1.27 -0.03
CA ASP A 320 7.78 -0.80 -1.38
C ASP A 320 7.92 0.73 -1.45
N ALA A 321 8.76 1.23 -2.36
CA ALA A 321 9.09 2.65 -2.40
C ALA A 321 7.86 3.54 -2.69
N GLY A 322 6.94 3.10 -3.55
CA GLY A 322 5.72 3.86 -3.87
C GLY A 322 4.75 3.94 -2.70
N LEU A 323 4.69 2.88 -1.88
CA LEU A 323 3.83 2.82 -0.69
C LEU A 323 4.29 3.85 0.34
N TRP A 324 5.57 3.80 0.69
CA TRP A 324 6.15 4.67 1.70
C TRP A 324 6.16 6.13 1.26
N ALA A 325 6.44 6.39 -0.01
CA ALA A 325 6.31 7.70 -0.64
C ALA A 325 4.89 8.29 -0.50
N ALA A 326 3.86 7.49 -0.83
CA ALA A 326 2.47 7.91 -0.71
C ALA A 326 2.06 8.16 0.75
N LEU A 327 2.48 7.29 1.68
CA LEU A 327 2.19 7.45 3.10
C LEU A 327 2.83 8.72 3.67
N ASP A 328 4.09 9.00 3.34
CA ASP A 328 4.79 10.18 3.85
C ASP A 328 4.17 11.47 3.32
N LEU A 329 3.84 11.53 2.02
CA LEU A 329 3.17 12.67 1.41
C LEU A 329 1.79 12.90 2.02
N ALA A 330 0.97 11.84 2.15
CA ALA A 330 -0.35 11.97 2.77
C ALA A 330 -0.26 12.43 4.23
N TRP A 331 0.69 11.87 4.99
CA TRP A 331 0.93 12.23 6.38
C TRP A 331 1.32 13.70 6.52
N GLU A 332 2.24 14.18 5.69
CA GLU A 332 2.67 15.57 5.67
C GLU A 332 1.51 16.53 5.36
N ILE A 333 0.76 16.28 4.28
CA ILE A 333 -0.40 17.09 3.91
C ILE A 333 -1.41 17.18 5.06
N ILE A 334 -1.75 16.04 5.70
CA ILE A 334 -2.76 16.00 6.77
C ILE A 334 -2.26 16.73 8.02
N LEU A 335 -0.97 16.62 8.38
CA LEU A 335 -0.42 17.37 9.51
C LEU A 335 -0.45 18.88 9.26
N HIS A 336 -0.10 19.34 8.06
CA HIS A 336 -0.23 20.76 7.70
C HIS A 336 -1.70 21.21 7.73
N ALA A 337 -2.62 20.40 7.22
CA ALA A 337 -4.05 20.75 7.24
C ALA A 337 -4.59 20.85 8.67
N LEU A 338 -4.18 19.94 9.56
CA LEU A 338 -4.51 20.02 10.99
C LEU A 338 -3.94 21.28 11.63
N ALA A 339 -2.69 21.60 11.35
CA ALA A 339 -2.02 22.78 11.89
C ALA A 339 -2.78 24.07 11.51
N PHE A 340 -3.16 24.22 10.23
CA PHE A 340 -4.00 25.33 9.79
C PHE A 340 -5.36 25.34 10.45
N ALA A 341 -6.03 24.19 10.53
CA ALA A 341 -7.38 24.09 11.11
C ALA A 341 -7.42 24.37 12.63
N THR A 342 -6.32 24.14 13.35
CA THR A 342 -6.20 24.39 14.80
C THR A 342 -5.44 25.66 15.16
N GLY A 343 -4.89 26.39 14.18
CA GLY A 343 -4.05 27.56 14.41
C GLY A 343 -2.70 27.24 15.07
N THR A 344 -2.19 26.02 14.86
CA THR A 344 -0.89 25.58 15.37
C THR A 344 0.19 25.87 14.32
N SER A 345 1.34 26.44 14.73
CA SER A 345 2.47 26.66 13.81
C SER A 345 3.30 25.37 13.64
N LEU A 346 3.65 25.03 12.39
CA LEU A 346 4.63 23.98 12.08
C LEU A 346 6.02 24.56 11.72
N ASP A 347 6.10 25.84 11.36
CA ASP A 347 7.32 26.49 10.81
C ASP A 347 8.43 26.66 11.85
N GLU A 348 8.09 26.76 13.13
CA GLU A 348 9.07 26.76 14.23
C GLU A 348 9.90 25.46 14.27
N MET A 349 9.40 24.38 13.65
CA MET A 349 10.06 23.07 13.67
C MET A 349 10.95 22.80 12.46
N ASP A 350 10.65 23.39 11.30
CA ASP A 350 11.47 23.22 10.07
C ASP A 350 12.68 24.17 10.03
N SER A 351 12.65 25.24 10.83
CA SER A 351 13.77 26.19 11.02
C SER A 351 15.05 25.53 11.56
N VAL A 352 14.95 24.38 12.23
CA VAL A 352 16.09 23.58 12.71
C VAL A 352 16.83 22.89 11.54
N ARG A 353 16.14 22.59 10.43
CA ARG A 353 16.71 21.81 9.31
C ARG A 353 17.56 22.64 8.37
N LEU A 354 17.18 23.88 8.10
CA LEU A 354 17.93 24.76 7.20
C LEU A 354 19.25 25.25 7.83
N ALA A 355 19.33 25.31 9.16
CA ALA A 355 20.54 25.75 9.85
C ALA A 355 21.69 24.70 9.81
N GLU A 356 21.38 23.40 9.68
CA GLU A 356 22.40 22.34 9.63
C GLU A 356 22.98 22.11 8.22
N GLU A 357 22.21 22.39 7.15
CA GLU A 357 22.72 22.27 5.77
C GLU A 357 23.70 23.39 5.41
N ASP A 358 23.53 24.60 5.94
CA ASP A 358 24.50 25.69 5.75
C ASP A 358 25.83 25.43 6.49
N ASP A 359 25.83 24.67 7.60
CA ASP A 359 27.07 24.36 8.33
C ASP A 359 27.89 23.23 7.67
N MET A 360 27.26 22.30 6.95
CA MET A 360 27.97 21.21 6.24
C MET A 360 28.65 21.63 4.94
N THR A 361 28.32 22.80 4.37
CA THR A 361 29.06 23.33 3.20
C THR A 361 30.36 24.02 3.56
N SER A 362 30.65 24.18 4.86
CA SER A 362 31.96 24.61 5.34
C SER A 362 32.96 23.44 5.32
N THR A 363 33.21 22.89 4.13
CA THR A 363 34.27 21.91 3.93
C THR A 363 35.61 22.58 4.28
N PRO A 364 36.35 22.13 5.33
CA PRO A 364 37.65 22.70 5.62
C PRO A 364 38.56 22.51 4.40
N PRO A 365 39.38 23.52 4.05
CA PRO A 365 40.21 23.47 2.86
C PRO A 365 41.10 22.21 2.89
N PRO A 366 41.27 21.53 1.74
CA PRO A 366 42.02 20.28 1.69
C PRO A 366 43.43 20.49 2.26
N PRO A 367 43.96 19.53 3.03
CA PRO A 367 45.29 19.62 3.60
C PRO A 367 46.32 19.81 2.47
N ARG A 368 47.08 20.90 2.55
CA ARG A 368 48.17 21.19 1.61
C ARG A 368 49.17 20.03 1.65
N HIS A 369 49.12 19.14 0.66
CA HIS A 369 50.10 18.08 0.49
C HIS A 369 51.49 18.72 0.33
N ARG A 370 52.30 18.59 1.38
CA ARG A 370 53.70 19.00 1.41
C ARG A 370 54.44 18.13 0.40
N ARG A 371 54.77 18.73 -0.76
CA ARG A 371 55.54 18.14 -1.86
C ARG A 371 56.87 17.62 -1.29
N ARG A 372 56.96 16.31 -1.03
CA ARG A 372 58.22 15.64 -0.66
C ARG A 372 59.19 15.83 -1.83
N ARG A 373 60.30 16.53 -1.57
CA ARG A 373 61.45 16.59 -2.48
C ARG A 373 62.00 15.17 -2.63
N ASN A 374 62.20 14.74 -3.88
CA ASN A 374 62.95 13.54 -4.22
C ASN A 374 64.42 13.75 -3.82
N GLU A 375 64.93 12.89 -2.94
CA GLU A 375 66.37 12.69 -2.75
C GLU A 375 66.89 11.71 -3.81
N PRO A 376 68.06 11.96 -4.42
CA PRO A 376 68.66 11.04 -5.37
C PRO A 376 69.38 9.89 -4.65
N ALA A 377 69.15 8.67 -5.14
CA ALA A 377 69.77 7.44 -4.67
C ALA A 377 71.31 7.46 -4.88
N GLY A 378 72.05 7.24 -3.80
CA GLY A 378 73.50 7.02 -3.81
C GLY A 378 73.87 5.65 -4.37
N ALA A 379 74.96 5.64 -5.13
CA ALA A 379 75.58 4.48 -5.79
C ALA A 379 76.16 3.45 -4.80
N PRO A 380 76.30 2.16 -5.21
CA PRO A 380 76.99 1.16 -4.40
C PRO A 380 78.51 1.17 -4.67
N ALA A 381 79.28 1.01 -3.59
CA ALA A 381 80.72 0.85 -3.62
C ALA A 381 81.12 -0.56 -4.06
N LEU A 382 82.16 -0.61 -4.90
CA LEU A 382 82.94 -1.77 -5.28
C LEU A 382 83.65 -2.40 -4.08
N GLY A 383 83.70 -3.73 -4.07
CA GLY A 383 84.52 -4.52 -3.15
C GLY A 383 84.52 -6.00 -3.51
N GLN A 384 85.28 -6.37 -4.54
CA GLN A 384 86.32 -7.42 -4.53
C GLN A 384 87.05 -7.48 -5.87
#